data_AF-A0A660U6L2-F1
#
_entry.id   AF-A0A660U6L2-F1
#
_cell.length_a   1.000
_cell.length_b   1.000
_cell.length_c   1.000
_cell.angle_alpha   90.00
_cell.angle_beta   90.00
_cell.angle_gamma   90.00
#
_symmetry.space_group_name_H-M   'P 1'
#
loop_
_entity.id
_entity.type
_entity.pdbx_description
1 polymer ?
#
loop_
_entity_poly.entity_id
_entity_poly.type
_entity_poly.pdbx_seq_one_letter_code
_entity_poly.pdbx_strand_id
1 'polypeptide(L)'
;KGFFVSINDKDVKLPDGRIVHNGEDFRNKFHLDPLAKADLFVPCGGRPAAININNWKQIFDEHGNPKFKIIVEGANLFITEDARLRLEENGIIVLKDASTNKGGVTSSSLEVYASLALSDEEFNQHMVVKDGKLSDFRKAYIEEIIKRIKANARAEFELMWKEHNEEGIPFTLLTNMVSKRINDITDSVYSSDLVDNEKFREEIVKRYTPQPLLNLVGIKNILSRVPINYLKAITATKIATDFVYNYGLKADEVDFYKYLNGIKLG
;
A
#
# COMPACT_ATOMS: atom_id res chain seq x y z
N LYS A 1 -30.02 -16.26 -16.77
CA LYS A 1 -29.25 -17.46 -17.21
C LYS A 1 -27.77 -17.09 -17.14
N GLY A 2 -26.91 -17.93 -16.57
CA GLY A 2 -25.45 -17.71 -16.58
C GLY A 2 -24.82 -18.12 -17.92
N PHE A 3 -23.56 -17.76 -18.13
CA PHE A 3 -22.74 -18.19 -19.26
C PHE A 3 -21.28 -18.35 -18.84
N PHE A 4 -20.50 -19.04 -19.68
CA PHE A 4 -19.06 -19.17 -19.57
C PHE A 4 -18.44 -18.91 -20.94
N VAL A 5 -17.36 -18.13 -20.97
CA VAL A 5 -16.54 -17.89 -22.16
C VAL A 5 -15.08 -18.10 -21.75
N SER A 6 -14.44 -19.10 -22.34
CA SER A 6 -13.01 -19.36 -22.17
C SER A 6 -12.18 -18.36 -22.97
N ILE A 7 -10.94 -18.09 -22.54
CA ILE A 7 -10.02 -17.20 -23.27
C ILE A 7 -9.68 -17.72 -24.68
N ASN A 8 -9.83 -19.03 -24.91
CA ASN A 8 -9.57 -19.67 -26.20
C ASN A 8 -10.79 -19.67 -27.13
N ASP A 9 -11.95 -19.22 -26.65
CA ASP A 9 -13.19 -19.28 -27.42
C ASP A 9 -13.26 -18.18 -28.49
N LYS A 10 -13.98 -18.50 -29.57
CA LYS A 10 -14.29 -17.59 -30.69
C LYS A 10 -15.76 -17.69 -31.04
N ASP A 11 -16.36 -16.56 -31.37
CA ASP A 11 -17.76 -16.42 -31.81
C ASP A 11 -18.80 -17.12 -30.91
N VAL A 12 -18.66 -16.96 -29.59
CA VAL A 12 -19.61 -17.51 -28.62
C VAL A 12 -20.84 -16.62 -28.53
N LYS A 13 -22.03 -17.19 -28.76
CA LYS A 13 -23.30 -16.49 -28.57
C LYS A 13 -23.73 -16.53 -27.10
N LEU A 14 -23.84 -15.36 -26.47
CA LEU A 14 -24.32 -15.20 -25.11
C LEU A 14 -25.84 -15.41 -25.01
N PRO A 15 -26.39 -15.67 -23.79
CA PRO A 15 -27.83 -15.83 -23.59
C PRO A 15 -28.68 -14.62 -23.98
N ASP A 16 -28.10 -13.42 -23.98
CA ASP A 16 -28.74 -12.17 -24.42
C ASP A 16 -28.67 -11.95 -25.94
N GLY A 17 -28.04 -12.88 -26.67
CA GLY A 17 -27.91 -12.85 -28.13
C GLY A 17 -26.66 -12.16 -28.65
N ARG A 18 -25.88 -11.46 -27.80
CA ARG A 18 -24.59 -10.87 -28.19
C ARG A 18 -23.59 -11.95 -28.60
N ILE A 19 -22.72 -11.64 -29.55
CA ILE A 19 -21.66 -12.54 -29.99
C ILE A 19 -20.32 -12.03 -29.42
N VAL A 20 -19.64 -12.90 -28.68
CA VAL A 20 -18.28 -12.67 -28.22
C VAL A 20 -17.32 -13.25 -29.25
N HIS A 21 -16.72 -12.39 -30.07
CA HIS A 21 -15.82 -12.78 -31.14
C HIS A 21 -14.49 -13.38 -30.64
N ASN A 22 -13.99 -12.90 -29.50
CA ASN A 22 -12.73 -13.35 -28.91
C ASN A 22 -12.84 -13.37 -27.37
N GLY A 23 -12.66 -14.54 -26.79
CA GLY A 23 -12.80 -14.74 -25.34
C GLY A 23 -11.74 -14.00 -24.51
N GLU A 24 -10.51 -13.88 -25.01
CA GLU A 24 -9.44 -13.12 -24.34
C GLU A 24 -9.76 -11.62 -24.28
N ASP A 25 -10.20 -11.02 -25.39
CA ASP A 25 -10.61 -9.61 -25.45
C ASP A 25 -11.81 -9.35 -24.53
N PHE A 26 -12.79 -10.26 -24.53
CA PHE A 26 -13.93 -10.18 -23.64
C PHE A 26 -13.51 -10.24 -22.16
N ARG A 27 -12.65 -11.17 -21.77
CA ARG A 27 -12.08 -11.24 -20.42
C ARG A 27 -11.33 -9.94 -20.06
N ASN A 28 -10.57 -9.38 -20.99
CA ASN A 28 -9.76 -8.18 -20.77
C ASN A 28 -10.59 -6.90 -20.66
N LYS A 29 -11.84 -6.89 -21.16
CA LYS A 29 -12.75 -5.73 -21.14
C LYS A 29 -14.01 -5.96 -20.32
N PHE A 30 -14.14 -7.10 -19.64
CA PHE A 30 -15.39 -7.47 -18.96
C PHE A 30 -15.82 -6.45 -17.91
N HIS A 31 -14.86 -5.76 -17.26
CA HIS A 31 -15.15 -4.67 -16.33
C HIS A 31 -15.85 -3.46 -16.96
N LEU A 32 -15.83 -3.35 -18.29
CA LEU A 32 -16.54 -2.33 -19.08
C LEU A 32 -17.89 -2.84 -19.60
N ASP A 33 -18.18 -4.13 -19.47
CA ASP A 33 -19.44 -4.72 -19.93
C ASP A 33 -20.63 -4.19 -19.10
N PRO A 34 -21.83 -4.04 -19.67
CA PRO A 34 -23.03 -3.68 -18.90
C PRO A 34 -23.35 -4.66 -17.76
N LEU A 35 -22.93 -5.93 -17.89
CA LEU A 35 -23.14 -6.95 -16.85
C LEU A 35 -22.21 -6.77 -15.64
N ALA A 36 -21.10 -6.05 -15.79
CA ALA A 36 -20.19 -5.77 -14.68
C ALA A 36 -20.70 -4.58 -13.86
N LYS A 37 -21.54 -4.88 -12.87
CA LYS A 37 -22.10 -3.90 -11.92
C LYS A 37 -22.01 -4.43 -10.48
N ALA A 38 -21.52 -3.60 -9.57
CA ALA A 38 -21.37 -3.93 -8.15
C ALA A 38 -21.23 -2.64 -7.33
N ASP A 39 -21.44 -2.68 -6.00
CA ASP A 39 -21.15 -1.50 -5.18
C ASP A 39 -19.63 -1.23 -5.07
N LEU A 40 -18.84 -2.29 -4.95
CA LEU A 40 -17.38 -2.25 -4.80
C LEU A 40 -16.70 -3.03 -5.92
N PHE A 41 -15.74 -2.40 -6.59
CA PHE A 41 -14.87 -3.03 -7.57
C PHE A 41 -13.41 -3.01 -7.11
N VAL A 42 -12.79 -4.18 -7.08
CA VAL A 42 -11.38 -4.34 -6.64
C VAL A 42 -10.58 -5.01 -7.76
N PRO A 43 -10.02 -4.25 -8.72
CA PRO A 43 -9.20 -4.83 -9.77
C PRO A 43 -7.86 -5.32 -9.17
N CYS A 44 -7.71 -6.64 -9.06
CA CYS A 44 -6.49 -7.31 -8.53
C CYS A 44 -5.62 -7.95 -9.62
N GLY A 45 -5.83 -7.58 -10.87
CA GLY A 45 -5.05 -8.01 -12.02
C GLY A 45 -5.53 -7.32 -13.29
N GLY A 46 -5.13 -7.84 -14.45
CA GLY A 46 -5.52 -7.26 -15.74
C GLY A 46 -4.38 -6.52 -16.43
N ARG A 47 -4.70 -5.79 -17.49
CA ARG A 47 -3.72 -5.03 -18.26
C ARG A 47 -3.57 -3.63 -17.63
N PRO A 48 -2.37 -3.03 -17.63
CA PRO A 48 -2.22 -1.62 -17.31
C PRO A 48 -3.13 -0.76 -18.21
N ALA A 49 -3.65 0.34 -17.67
CA ALA A 49 -4.55 1.26 -18.34
C ALA A 49 -5.82 0.59 -18.93
N ALA A 50 -6.30 -0.48 -18.29
CA ALA A 50 -7.55 -1.16 -18.65
C ALA A 50 -8.77 -0.22 -18.55
N ILE A 51 -8.71 0.76 -17.65
CA ILE A 51 -9.58 1.94 -17.67
C ILE A 51 -8.68 3.17 -17.94
N ASN A 52 -9.03 3.94 -18.95
CA ASN A 52 -8.29 5.12 -19.37
C ASN A 52 -9.21 6.21 -19.90
N ILE A 53 -8.65 7.37 -20.25
CA ILE A 53 -9.42 8.54 -20.67
C ILE A 53 -10.31 8.32 -21.89
N ASN A 54 -10.00 7.32 -22.71
CA ASN A 54 -10.80 7.01 -23.90
C ASN A 54 -11.99 6.09 -23.59
N ASN A 55 -11.98 5.38 -22.47
CA ASN A 55 -13.03 4.39 -22.15
C ASN A 55 -13.68 4.55 -20.76
N TRP A 56 -13.25 5.50 -19.92
CA TRP A 56 -13.78 5.67 -18.55
C TRP A 56 -15.31 5.86 -18.51
N LYS A 57 -15.90 6.46 -19.55
CA LYS A 57 -17.37 6.62 -19.66
C LYS A 57 -18.12 5.29 -19.71
N GLN A 58 -17.44 4.19 -20.08
CA GLN A 58 -18.02 2.84 -20.07
C GLN A 58 -18.16 2.28 -18.65
N ILE A 59 -17.71 2.99 -17.61
CA ILE A 59 -17.97 2.67 -16.21
C ILE A 59 -19.36 3.14 -15.75
N PHE A 60 -20.10 3.84 -16.62
CA PHE A 60 -21.49 4.26 -16.37
C PHE A 60 -22.45 3.37 -17.15
N ASP A 61 -23.66 3.17 -16.62
CA ASP A 61 -24.74 2.53 -17.33
C ASP A 61 -25.43 3.49 -18.32
N GLU A 62 -26.41 2.98 -19.06
CA GLU A 62 -27.14 3.72 -20.08
C GLU A 62 -27.92 4.95 -19.55
N HIS A 63 -28.15 5.00 -18.24
CA HIS A 63 -28.79 6.13 -17.56
C HIS A 63 -27.77 7.12 -16.97
N GLY A 64 -26.48 6.87 -17.18
CA GLY A 64 -25.40 7.68 -16.61
C GLY A 64 -25.10 7.39 -15.14
N ASN A 65 -25.67 6.32 -14.55
CA ASN A 65 -25.34 5.95 -13.18
C ASN A 65 -24.02 5.15 -13.15
N PRO A 66 -23.18 5.33 -12.13
CA PRO A 66 -21.94 4.57 -12.01
C PRO A 66 -22.25 3.07 -11.81
N LYS A 67 -21.56 2.20 -12.55
CA LYS A 67 -21.61 0.75 -12.37
C LYS A 67 -20.95 0.30 -11.07
N PHE A 68 -20.00 1.09 -10.57
CA PHE A 68 -19.27 0.89 -9.33
C PHE A 68 -19.30 2.17 -8.51
N LYS A 69 -19.69 2.10 -7.23
CA LYS A 69 -19.68 3.27 -6.34
C LYS A 69 -18.28 3.51 -5.77
N ILE A 70 -17.55 2.44 -5.51
CA ILE A 70 -16.21 2.47 -4.94
C ILE A 70 -15.30 1.57 -5.78
N ILE A 71 -14.12 2.08 -6.12
CA ILE A 71 -13.07 1.34 -6.79
C ILE A 71 -11.81 1.37 -5.92
N VAL A 72 -11.28 0.20 -5.58
CA VAL A 72 -10.05 0.05 -4.77
C VAL A 72 -9.03 -0.73 -5.58
N GLU A 73 -8.00 -0.06 -6.11
CA GLU A 73 -7.06 -0.71 -7.02
C GLU A 73 -6.11 -1.66 -6.29
N GLY A 74 -6.23 -2.96 -6.52
CA GLY A 74 -5.25 -3.94 -6.06
C GLY A 74 -4.05 -4.09 -7.01
N ALA A 75 -4.30 -3.97 -8.31
CA ALA A 75 -3.30 -4.04 -9.36
C ALA A 75 -2.66 -2.68 -9.63
N ASN A 76 -1.36 -2.73 -9.94
CA ASN A 76 -0.63 -1.53 -10.36
C ASN A 76 -1.15 -1.02 -11.72
N LEU A 77 -1.40 0.29 -11.79
CA LEU A 77 -1.70 1.05 -12.99
C LEU A 77 -2.93 0.56 -13.76
N PHE A 78 -3.94 -0.01 -13.08
CA PHE A 78 -5.15 -0.50 -13.76
C PHE A 78 -5.96 0.65 -14.38
N ILE A 79 -6.06 1.78 -13.68
CA ILE A 79 -6.70 3.01 -14.13
C ILE A 79 -5.66 4.10 -14.39
N THR A 80 -5.74 4.83 -15.49
CA THR A 80 -4.87 6.00 -15.72
C THR A 80 -5.25 7.18 -14.84
N GLU A 81 -4.30 8.06 -14.52
CA GLU A 81 -4.53 9.16 -13.57
C GLU A 81 -5.67 10.10 -13.99
N ASP A 82 -5.71 10.50 -15.25
CA ASP A 82 -6.79 11.30 -15.83
C ASP A 82 -8.17 10.61 -15.79
N ALA A 83 -8.22 9.30 -16.00
CA ALA A 83 -9.44 8.53 -15.87
C ALA A 83 -9.93 8.47 -14.42
N ARG A 84 -9.04 8.30 -13.43
CA ARG A 84 -9.44 8.34 -12.01
C ARG A 84 -10.09 9.67 -11.65
N LEU A 85 -9.48 10.78 -12.08
CA LEU A 85 -10.03 12.12 -11.84
C LEU A 85 -11.42 12.29 -12.47
N ARG A 86 -11.62 11.81 -13.71
CA ARG A 86 -12.96 11.83 -14.34
C ARG A 86 -13.99 10.98 -13.59
N LEU A 87 -13.59 9.83 -13.05
CA LEU A 87 -14.48 8.98 -12.26
C LEU A 87 -14.86 9.67 -10.93
N GLU A 88 -13.89 10.27 -10.24
CA GLU A 88 -14.12 11.03 -9.00
C GLU A 88 -14.99 12.27 -9.21
N GLU A 89 -14.77 13.04 -10.29
CA GLU A 89 -15.64 14.15 -10.72
C GLU A 89 -17.12 13.74 -10.88
N ASN A 90 -17.37 12.45 -11.17
CA ASN A 90 -18.70 11.88 -11.36
C ASN A 90 -19.16 11.04 -10.15
N GLY A 91 -18.59 11.29 -8.96
CA GLY A 91 -19.06 10.78 -7.68
C GLY A 91 -18.64 9.34 -7.35
N ILE A 92 -17.70 8.75 -8.10
CA ILE A 92 -17.12 7.44 -7.79
C ILE A 92 -15.92 7.64 -6.87
N ILE A 93 -15.87 6.90 -5.76
CA ILE A 93 -14.70 6.92 -4.88
C ILE A 93 -13.63 6.02 -5.50
N VAL A 94 -12.46 6.58 -5.83
CA VAL A 94 -11.35 5.83 -6.40
C VAL A 94 -10.14 5.89 -5.48
N LEU A 95 -9.78 4.75 -4.87
CA LEU A 95 -8.57 4.61 -4.08
C LEU A 95 -7.45 4.03 -4.95
N LYS A 96 -6.44 4.87 -5.20
CA LYS A 96 -5.31 4.59 -6.08
C LYS A 96 -4.41 3.48 -5.53
N ASP A 97 -3.95 2.64 -6.45
CA ASP A 97 -3.03 1.51 -6.22
C ASP A 97 -1.88 1.83 -5.27
N ALA A 98 -1.22 2.98 -5.49
CA ALA A 98 -0.10 3.43 -4.70
C ALA A 98 -0.41 3.59 -3.21
N SER A 99 -1.68 3.74 -2.80
CA SER A 99 -2.11 3.72 -1.39
C SER A 99 -2.64 2.35 -0.94
N THR A 100 -3.27 1.59 -1.84
CA THR A 100 -4.07 0.41 -1.50
C THR A 100 -3.32 -0.93 -1.57
N ASN A 101 -2.17 -0.99 -2.25
CA ASN A 101 -1.43 -2.26 -2.45
C ASN A 101 -0.05 -2.33 -1.76
N LYS A 102 0.21 -1.48 -0.76
CA LYS A 102 1.50 -1.38 -0.02
C LYS A 102 1.86 -2.61 0.86
N GLY A 103 0.96 -3.57 1.02
CA GLY A 103 1.18 -4.75 1.88
C GLY A 103 2.36 -5.62 1.43
N GLY A 104 2.54 -5.79 0.11
CA GLY A 104 3.66 -6.54 -0.46
C GLY A 104 5.01 -5.89 -0.15
N VAL A 105 5.12 -4.58 -0.36
CA VAL A 105 6.34 -3.81 -0.06
C VAL A 105 6.67 -3.82 1.43
N THR A 106 5.66 -3.70 2.30
CA THR A 106 5.85 -3.72 3.75
C THR A 106 6.39 -5.07 4.22
N SER A 107 5.79 -6.17 3.74
CA SER A 107 6.20 -7.52 4.12
C SER A 107 7.60 -7.88 3.60
N SER A 108 7.90 -7.61 2.33
CA SER A 108 9.23 -7.89 1.77
C SER A 108 10.33 -7.05 2.39
N SER A 109 10.07 -5.77 2.69
CA SER A 109 11.05 -4.92 3.40
C SER A 109 11.37 -5.46 4.79
N LEU A 110 10.37 -5.98 5.52
CA LEU A 110 10.59 -6.56 6.85
C LEU A 110 11.28 -7.92 6.77
N GLU A 111 11.03 -8.70 5.73
CA GLU A 111 11.77 -9.94 5.46
C GLU A 111 13.26 -9.68 5.23
N VAL A 112 13.61 -8.69 4.39
CA VAL A 112 14.99 -8.24 4.19
C VAL A 112 15.59 -7.72 5.50
N TYR A 113 14.83 -6.95 6.27
CA TYR A 113 15.31 -6.47 7.57
C TYR A 113 15.62 -7.61 8.54
N ALA A 114 14.76 -8.63 8.61
CA ALA A 114 15.01 -9.83 9.42
C ALA A 114 16.25 -10.59 8.94
N SER A 115 16.47 -10.74 7.63
CA SER A 115 17.67 -11.41 7.10
C SER A 115 18.97 -10.65 7.41
N LEU A 116 18.93 -9.33 7.54
CA LEU A 116 20.08 -8.53 7.94
C LEU A 116 20.35 -8.58 9.45
N ALA A 117 19.31 -8.83 10.26
CA ALA A 117 19.42 -8.85 11.72
C ALA A 117 19.80 -10.23 12.28
N LEU A 118 19.45 -11.31 11.58
CA LEU A 118 19.71 -12.70 11.99
C LEU A 118 21.03 -13.21 11.41
N SER A 119 21.71 -14.12 12.12
CA SER A 119 22.76 -14.95 11.50
C SER A 119 22.16 -15.97 10.53
N ASP A 120 22.98 -16.59 9.69
CA ASP A 120 22.54 -17.64 8.78
C ASP A 120 21.90 -18.83 9.54
N GLU A 121 22.48 -19.21 10.68
CA GLU A 121 21.93 -20.26 11.54
C GLU A 121 20.60 -19.85 12.16
N GLU A 122 20.51 -18.63 12.72
CA GLU A 122 19.29 -18.09 13.31
C GLU A 122 18.17 -17.98 12.24
N PHE A 123 18.50 -17.51 11.03
CA PHE A 123 17.56 -17.42 9.91
C PHE A 123 17.07 -18.80 9.47
N ASN A 124 17.97 -19.77 9.29
CA ASN A 124 17.60 -21.14 8.94
C ASN A 124 16.77 -21.83 10.04
N GLN A 125 17.02 -21.50 11.31
CA GLN A 125 16.24 -22.04 12.42
C GLN A 125 14.85 -21.42 12.51
N HIS A 126 14.74 -20.10 12.36
CA HIS A 126 13.53 -19.37 12.72
C HIS A 126 12.69 -18.95 11.51
N MET A 127 13.30 -18.63 10.37
CA MET A 127 12.59 -18.12 9.19
C MET A 127 12.32 -19.18 8.14
N VAL A 128 13.11 -20.25 8.01
CA VAL A 128 12.90 -21.28 6.97
C VAL A 128 11.81 -22.28 7.38
N VAL A 129 10.91 -22.62 6.45
CA VAL A 129 9.91 -23.68 6.65
C VAL A 129 10.61 -25.04 6.57
N LYS A 130 10.42 -25.90 7.57
CA LYS A 130 10.96 -27.27 7.58
C LYS A 130 9.80 -28.26 7.59
N ASP A 131 9.78 -29.18 6.62
CA ASP A 131 8.74 -30.21 6.49
C ASP A 131 7.30 -29.66 6.50
N GLY A 132 7.10 -28.50 5.87
CA GLY A 132 5.80 -27.80 5.82
C GLY A 132 5.39 -27.13 7.15
N LYS A 133 6.26 -27.13 8.17
CA LYS A 133 5.97 -26.52 9.49
C LYS A 133 6.67 -25.18 9.65
N LEU A 134 5.88 -24.18 10.06
CA LEU A 134 6.37 -22.86 10.47
C LEU A 134 6.87 -22.92 11.92
N SER A 135 8.02 -22.30 12.18
CA SER A 135 8.48 -22.07 13.56
C SER A 135 7.52 -21.13 14.31
N ASP A 136 7.50 -21.19 15.63
CA ASP A 136 6.66 -20.29 16.44
C ASP A 136 7.12 -18.84 16.31
N PHE A 137 8.43 -18.61 16.14
CA PHE A 137 8.96 -17.29 15.80
C PHE A 137 8.34 -16.75 14.50
N ARG A 138 8.35 -17.55 13.41
CA ARG A 138 7.84 -17.11 12.11
C ARG A 138 6.35 -16.80 12.15
N LYS A 139 5.56 -17.59 12.89
CA LYS A 139 4.13 -17.30 13.10
C LYS A 139 3.93 -15.94 13.76
N ALA A 140 4.59 -15.71 14.90
CA ALA A 140 4.51 -14.43 15.62
C ALA A 140 5.02 -13.25 14.78
N TYR A 141 6.09 -13.46 14.00
CA TYR A 141 6.64 -12.45 13.11
C TYR A 141 5.67 -12.07 11.97
N ILE A 142 5.02 -13.05 11.35
CA ILE A 142 3.99 -12.84 10.32
C ILE A 142 2.80 -12.07 10.91
N GLU A 143 2.34 -12.44 12.12
CA GLU A 143 1.23 -11.75 12.78
C GLU A 143 1.53 -10.26 13.05
N GLU A 144 2.75 -9.94 13.51
CA GLU A 144 3.17 -8.56 13.74
C GLU A 144 3.29 -7.78 12.42
N ILE A 145 3.77 -8.40 11.34
CA ILE A 145 3.76 -7.79 9.99
C ILE A 145 2.34 -7.48 9.53
N ILE A 146 1.41 -8.44 9.66
CA ILE A 146 0.00 -8.25 9.27
C ILE A 146 -0.62 -7.10 10.08
N LYS A 147 -0.35 -7.05 11.39
CA LYS A 147 -0.81 -5.96 12.26
C LYS A 147 -0.28 -4.61 11.79
N ARG A 148 1.01 -4.52 11.44
CA ARG A 148 1.62 -3.31 10.89
C ARG A 148 1.02 -2.89 9.55
N ILE A 149 0.79 -3.83 8.64
CA ILE A 149 0.13 -3.55 7.36
C ILE A 149 -1.26 -2.95 7.59
N LYS A 150 -2.05 -3.54 8.51
CA LYS A 150 -3.39 -3.03 8.85
C LYS A 150 -3.32 -1.63 9.48
N ALA A 151 -2.38 -1.41 10.39
CA ALA A 151 -2.20 -0.11 11.04
C ALA A 151 -1.84 0.99 10.04
N ASN A 152 -0.87 0.72 9.15
CA ASN A 152 -0.45 1.67 8.12
C ASN A 152 -1.58 1.96 7.11
N ALA A 153 -2.25 0.91 6.62
CA ALA A 153 -3.38 1.06 5.69
C ALA A 153 -4.50 1.89 6.31
N ARG A 154 -4.78 1.69 7.61
CA ARG A 154 -5.75 2.50 8.33
C ARG A 154 -5.28 3.95 8.46
N ALA A 155 -4.05 4.18 8.91
CA ALA A 155 -3.55 5.54 9.13
C ALA A 155 -3.58 6.38 7.85
N GLU A 156 -3.14 5.82 6.73
CA GLU A 156 -3.18 6.52 5.44
C GLU A 156 -4.62 6.74 4.94
N PHE A 157 -5.51 5.76 5.10
CA PHE A 157 -6.92 5.91 4.76
C PHE A 157 -7.57 7.04 5.57
N GLU A 158 -7.42 7.04 6.90
CA GLU A 158 -8.04 8.05 7.76
C GLU A 158 -7.47 9.45 7.46
N LEU A 159 -6.17 9.57 7.16
CA LEU A 159 -5.57 10.82 6.70
C LEU A 159 -6.21 11.31 5.40
N MET A 160 -6.21 10.48 4.35
CA MET A 160 -6.79 10.84 3.06
C MET A 160 -8.28 11.18 3.18
N TRP A 161 -9.03 10.39 3.96
CA TRP A 161 -10.45 10.58 4.15
C TRP A 161 -10.76 11.91 4.85
N LYS A 162 -9.97 12.24 5.89
CA LYS A 162 -10.06 13.53 6.57
C LYS A 162 -9.82 14.69 5.61
N GLU A 163 -8.69 14.67 4.87
CA GLU A 163 -8.32 15.74 3.94
C GLU A 163 -9.36 15.89 2.80
N HIS A 164 -9.91 14.78 2.31
CA HIS A 164 -11.00 14.81 1.33
C HIS A 164 -12.26 15.47 1.89
N ASN A 165 -12.68 15.12 3.10
CA ASN A 165 -13.89 15.70 3.71
C ASN A 165 -13.73 17.19 4.05
N GLU A 166 -12.53 17.61 4.44
CA GLU A 166 -12.26 19.00 4.83
C GLU A 166 -12.06 19.92 3.62
N GLU A 167 -11.38 19.45 2.58
CA GLU A 167 -10.92 20.30 1.46
C GLU A 167 -11.50 19.91 0.08
N GLY A 168 -12.20 18.78 -0.02
CA GLY A 168 -12.75 18.27 -1.27
C GLY A 168 -11.70 17.79 -2.28
N ILE A 169 -10.45 17.57 -1.86
CA ILE A 169 -9.36 17.15 -2.75
C ILE A 169 -9.61 15.71 -3.23
N PRO A 170 -9.55 15.40 -4.54
CA PRO A 170 -9.67 14.04 -5.04
C PRO A 170 -8.68 13.06 -4.39
N PHE A 171 -9.13 11.85 -4.06
CA PHE A 171 -8.32 10.79 -3.47
C PHE A 171 -7.10 10.45 -4.32
N THR A 172 -7.24 10.49 -5.66
CA THR A 172 -6.14 10.31 -6.60
C THR A 172 -5.00 11.30 -6.35
N LEU A 173 -5.32 12.58 -6.08
CA LEU A 173 -4.33 13.61 -5.78
C LEU A 173 -3.78 13.45 -4.37
N LEU A 174 -4.64 13.12 -3.40
CA LEU A 174 -4.23 12.89 -2.01
C LEU A 174 -3.20 11.77 -1.88
N THR A 175 -3.36 10.65 -2.59
CA THR A 175 -2.35 9.58 -2.64
C THR A 175 -0.97 10.11 -3.07
N ASN A 176 -0.94 10.97 -4.09
CA ASN A 176 0.30 11.58 -4.59
C ASN A 176 0.88 12.57 -3.56
N MET A 177 0.04 13.40 -2.94
CA MET A 177 0.45 14.38 -1.93
C MET A 177 1.01 13.72 -0.67
N VAL A 178 0.36 12.67 -0.16
CA VAL A 178 0.85 11.88 0.99
C VAL A 178 2.20 11.27 0.68
N SER A 179 2.32 10.59 -0.46
CA SER A 179 3.57 9.94 -0.86
C SER A 179 4.70 10.96 -1.02
N LYS A 180 4.44 12.09 -1.68
CA LYS A 180 5.40 13.17 -1.84
C LYS A 180 5.82 13.74 -0.48
N ARG A 181 4.87 14.02 0.42
CA ARG A 181 5.18 14.58 1.75
C ARG A 181 6.04 13.63 2.58
N ILE A 182 5.74 12.33 2.59
CA ILE A 182 6.56 11.33 3.30
C ILE A 182 7.97 11.29 2.72
N ASN A 183 8.13 11.30 1.39
CA ASN A 183 9.44 11.26 0.75
C ASN A 183 10.25 12.54 1.02
N ASP A 184 9.64 13.71 0.85
CA ASP A 184 10.30 15.02 1.09
C ASP A 184 10.83 15.11 2.54
N ILE A 185 10.06 14.64 3.53
CA ILE A 185 10.49 14.60 4.93
C ILE A 185 11.55 13.50 5.15
N THR A 186 11.39 12.33 4.54
CA THR A 186 12.37 11.23 4.66
C THR A 186 13.74 11.69 4.18
N ASP A 187 13.82 12.33 3.00
CA ASP A 187 15.06 12.82 2.42
C ASP A 187 15.69 13.93 3.30
N SER A 188 14.86 14.83 3.83
CA SER A 188 15.30 15.88 4.75
C SER A 188 15.87 15.32 6.05
N VAL A 189 15.21 14.34 6.66
CA VAL A 189 15.68 13.69 7.89
C VAL A 189 16.93 12.88 7.63
N TYR A 190 16.98 12.13 6.53
CA TYR A 190 18.15 11.32 6.16
C TYR A 190 19.40 12.17 5.93
N SER A 191 19.23 13.37 5.37
CA SER A 191 20.32 14.33 5.11
C SER A 191 20.74 15.15 6.34
N SER A 192 19.99 15.04 7.45
CA SER A 192 20.25 15.76 8.69
C SER A 192 21.12 14.94 9.66
N ASP A 193 21.60 15.58 10.73
CA ASP A 193 22.32 14.95 11.83
C ASP A 193 21.43 14.08 12.75
N LEU A 194 20.10 14.13 12.59
CA LEU A 194 19.17 13.33 13.40
C LEU A 194 19.42 11.82 13.27
N VAL A 195 19.74 11.34 12.06
CA VAL A 195 20.00 9.91 11.83
C VAL A 195 21.38 9.47 12.34
N ASP A 196 22.27 10.41 12.62
CA ASP A 196 23.59 10.17 13.20
C ASP A 196 23.57 10.09 14.72
N ASN A 197 22.57 10.70 15.38
CA ASN A 197 22.38 10.60 16.82
C ASN A 197 22.08 9.15 17.23
N GLU A 198 23.04 8.49 17.88
CA GLU A 198 22.97 7.06 18.21
C GLU A 198 21.81 6.71 19.13
N LYS A 199 21.59 7.48 20.20
CA LYS A 199 20.50 7.23 21.16
C LYS A 199 19.14 7.38 20.50
N PHE A 200 19.01 8.41 19.66
CA PHE A 200 17.79 8.67 18.92
C PHE A 200 17.53 7.56 17.89
N ARG A 201 18.53 7.20 17.09
CA ARG A 201 18.44 6.09 16.13
C ARG A 201 18.09 4.77 16.81
N GLU A 202 18.73 4.45 17.93
CA GLU A 202 18.43 3.25 18.72
C GLU A 202 16.95 3.19 19.11
N GLU A 203 16.40 4.28 19.64
CA GLU A 203 14.99 4.35 20.05
C GLU A 203 14.04 4.20 18.87
N ILE A 204 14.33 4.81 17.72
CA ILE A 204 13.50 4.68 16.51
C ILE A 204 13.58 3.27 15.93
N VAL A 205 14.77 2.68 15.84
CA VAL A 205 14.96 1.30 15.37
C VAL A 205 14.25 0.32 16.29
N LYS A 206 14.30 0.53 17.61
CA LYS A 206 13.57 -0.27 18.59
C LYS A 206 12.06 -0.21 18.36
N ARG A 207 11.49 0.97 18.11
CA ARG A 207 10.06 1.16 17.77
C ARG A 207 9.67 0.60 16.42
N TYR A 208 10.58 0.62 15.45
CA TYR A 208 10.34 0.09 14.10
C TYR A 208 10.39 -1.45 14.07
N THR A 209 11.23 -2.05 14.91
CA THR A 209 11.53 -3.49 14.89
C THR A 209 10.33 -4.31 15.38
N PRO A 210 9.86 -5.32 14.62
CA PRO A 210 8.83 -6.23 15.11
C PRO A 210 9.23 -6.90 16.42
N GLN A 211 8.34 -6.91 17.40
CA GLN A 211 8.64 -7.39 18.76
C GLN A 211 9.27 -8.79 18.82
N PRO A 212 8.85 -9.79 18.00
CA PRO A 212 9.49 -11.11 18.00
C PRO A 212 10.98 -11.04 17.63
N LEU A 213 11.34 -10.23 16.62
CA LEU A 213 12.72 -10.07 16.18
C LEU A 213 13.54 -9.32 17.24
N LEU A 214 12.97 -8.28 17.85
CA LEU A 214 13.61 -7.54 18.93
C LEU A 214 13.89 -8.43 20.15
N ASN A 215 12.94 -9.31 20.52
CA ASN A 215 13.10 -10.26 21.62
C ASN A 215 14.16 -11.33 21.34
N LEU A 216 14.22 -11.82 20.11
CA LEU A 216 15.16 -12.88 19.71
C LEU A 216 16.59 -12.37 19.61
N VAL A 217 16.79 -11.24 18.91
CA VAL A 217 18.14 -10.75 18.56
C VAL A 217 18.65 -9.75 19.60
N GLY A 218 17.78 -8.90 20.14
CA GLY A 218 18.15 -7.79 21.01
C GLY A 218 18.67 -6.57 20.24
N ILE A 219 18.34 -5.37 20.74
CA ILE A 219 18.63 -4.11 20.03
C ILE A 219 20.13 -3.91 19.72
N LYS A 220 21.02 -4.27 20.65
CA LYS A 220 22.48 -4.12 20.47
C LYS A 220 23.00 -4.94 19.29
N ASN A 221 22.54 -6.19 19.16
CA ASN A 221 22.93 -7.05 18.05
C ASN A 221 22.33 -6.56 16.73
N ILE A 222 21.07 -6.11 16.73
CA ILE A 222 20.45 -5.50 15.55
C ILE A 222 21.28 -4.31 15.05
N LEU A 223 21.61 -3.38 15.93
CA LEU A 223 22.41 -2.19 15.58
C LEU A 223 23.81 -2.54 15.08
N SER A 224 24.40 -3.64 15.57
CA SER A 224 25.72 -4.11 15.14
C SER A 224 25.70 -4.88 13.82
N ARG A 225 24.63 -5.64 13.53
CA ARG A 225 24.56 -6.55 12.36
C ARG A 225 23.98 -5.86 11.14
N VAL A 226 22.97 -5.01 11.32
CA VAL A 226 22.29 -4.33 10.22
C VAL A 226 23.15 -3.17 9.71
N PRO A 227 23.37 -3.05 8.38
CA PRO A 227 24.18 -1.97 7.82
C PRO A 227 23.71 -0.58 8.24
N ILE A 228 24.66 0.30 8.59
CA ILE A 228 24.37 1.64 9.11
C ILE A 228 23.47 2.46 8.18
N ASN A 229 23.67 2.38 6.86
CA ASN A 229 22.84 3.09 5.88
C ASN A 229 21.38 2.60 5.92
N TYR A 230 21.15 1.30 6.18
CA TYR A 230 19.82 0.74 6.33
C TYR A 230 19.15 1.23 7.62
N LEU A 231 19.90 1.31 8.73
CA LEU A 231 19.40 1.86 10.00
C LEU A 231 19.04 3.35 9.88
N LYS A 232 19.86 4.14 9.16
CA LYS A 232 19.55 5.55 8.85
C LYS A 232 18.28 5.67 8.03
N ALA A 233 18.11 4.83 7.00
CA ALA A 233 16.94 4.83 6.13
C ALA A 233 15.66 4.44 6.89
N ILE A 234 15.72 3.40 7.74
CA ILE A 234 14.63 3.03 8.67
C ILE A 234 14.23 4.23 9.53
N THR A 235 15.23 4.90 10.11
CA THR A 235 15.02 6.00 11.05
C THR A 235 14.29 7.16 10.38
N ALA A 236 14.81 7.62 9.24
CA ALA A 236 14.20 8.69 8.46
C ALA A 236 12.77 8.34 8.02
N THR A 237 12.59 7.15 7.44
CA THR A 237 11.28 6.71 6.91
C THR A 237 10.24 6.58 8.02
N LYS A 238 10.63 6.00 9.18
CA LYS A 238 9.72 5.82 10.32
C LYS A 238 9.25 7.16 10.87
N ILE A 239 10.17 8.11 11.02
CA ILE A 239 9.88 9.47 11.48
C ILE A 239 8.92 10.17 10.51
N ALA A 240 9.24 10.16 9.22
CA ALA A 240 8.42 10.82 8.21
C ALA A 240 7.00 10.23 8.16
N THR A 241 6.90 8.89 8.13
CA THR A 241 5.62 8.19 8.05
C THR A 241 4.76 8.47 9.28
N ASP A 242 5.33 8.32 10.49
CA ASP A 242 4.60 8.58 11.73
C ASP A 242 4.17 10.04 11.83
N PHE A 243 5.04 10.97 11.48
CA PHE A 243 4.71 12.40 11.53
C PHE A 243 3.56 12.73 10.58
N VAL A 244 3.66 12.35 9.30
CA VAL A 244 2.64 12.66 8.29
C VAL A 244 1.29 12.03 8.65
N TYR A 245 1.28 10.77 9.10
CA TYR A 245 0.03 10.12 9.47
C TYR A 245 -0.63 10.70 10.74
N ASN A 246 0.15 11.21 11.69
CA ASN A 246 -0.41 11.75 12.95
C ASN A 246 -0.73 13.26 12.89
N TYR A 247 0.04 14.04 12.12
CA TYR A 247 -0.10 15.50 12.07
C TYR A 247 -0.75 16.01 10.77
N GLY A 248 -0.83 15.17 9.74
CA GLY A 248 -1.49 15.49 8.48
C GLY A 248 -0.58 16.19 7.46
N LEU A 249 -1.16 16.53 6.31
CA LEU A 249 -0.40 17.05 5.16
C LEU A 249 0.08 18.49 5.35
N LYS A 250 -0.63 19.26 6.16
CA LYS A 250 -0.36 20.69 6.43
C LYS A 250 0.56 20.93 7.63
N ALA A 251 1.03 19.87 8.29
CA ALA A 251 1.90 19.97 9.44
C ALA A 251 3.21 20.69 9.08
N ASP A 252 3.63 21.63 9.94
CA ASP A 252 4.78 22.50 9.71
C ASP A 252 6.02 22.07 10.53
N GLU A 253 7.07 22.89 10.50
CA GLU A 253 8.31 22.64 11.24
C GLU A 253 8.11 22.70 12.77
N VAL A 254 7.16 23.49 13.26
CA VAL A 254 6.85 23.59 14.70
C VAL A 254 6.19 22.31 15.17
N ASP A 255 5.28 21.75 14.39
CA ASP A 255 4.66 20.46 14.66
C ASP A 255 5.68 19.32 14.57
N PHE A 256 6.60 19.38 13.61
CA PHE A 256 7.68 18.41 13.51
C PHE A 256 8.59 18.46 14.75
N TYR A 257 8.94 19.64 15.23
CA TYR A 257 9.71 19.82 16.46
C TYR A 257 8.97 19.26 17.68
N LYS A 258 7.66 19.52 17.82
CA LYS A 258 6.85 18.94 18.89
C LYS A 258 6.80 17.41 18.81
N TYR A 259 6.66 16.86 17.60
CA TYR A 259 6.70 15.42 17.37
C TYR A 259 8.02 14.82 17.85
N LEU A 260 9.16 15.39 17.46
CA LEU A 260 10.48 14.93 17.88
C LEU A 260 10.66 14.98 19.40
N ASN A 261 10.23 16.07 20.06
CA ASN A 261 10.30 16.18 21.52
C ASN A 261 9.36 15.22 22.25
N GLY A 262 8.28 14.77 21.61
CA GLY A 262 7.39 13.73 22.13
C GLY A 262 8.02 12.34 22.14
N ILE A 263 9.10 12.12 21.40
CA ILE A 263 9.84 10.86 21.36
C ILE A 263 10.67 10.74 22.64
N LYS A 264 10.08 10.08 23.63
CA LYS A 264 10.81 9.73 24.87
C LYS A 264 12.02 8.87 24.54
N LEU A 265 13.22 9.40 24.78
CA LEU A 265 14.47 8.64 24.77
C LEU A 265 14.53 7.87 26.09
N GLY A 266 14.37 6.55 26.00
CA GLY A 266 14.46 5.63 27.14
C GLY A 266 15.87 5.26 27.53
#